data_AF-A0A966N8I6-F1
#
_entry.id   AF-A0A966N8I6-F1
#
_cell.length_a   1.000
_cell.length_b   1.000
_cell.length_c   1.000
_cell.angle_alpha   90.00
_cell.angle_beta   90.00
_cell.angle_gamma   90.00
#
_symmetry.space_group_name_H-M   'P 1'
#
loop_
_entity.id
_entity.type
_entity.pdbx_description
1 polymer ?
#
loop_
_entity_poly.entity_id
_entity_poly.type
_entity_poly.pdbx_seq_one_letter_code
_entity_poly.pdbx_strand_id
1 'polypeptide(L)'
;DMAMYISTAPPDPGYLTPSFTCDQIPTAANNNQGQNSQGWCNAEASDLLHNADFEADATKRAELVKSALKLMAADSVMLPLFQFPKAGFWRTDQVGGPVGAELRNYTSFINNHLWTDLNGDGKVVLGAEQWPACLNPVTECANSSWMVWTTINQVMPGAFATTNDGAYVITNLLTGEPTVTIK
;
A
#
# COMPACT_ATOMS: atom_id res chain seq x y z
N ASP A 1 -11.69 -21.25 12.63
CA ASP A 1 -12.78 -20.60 11.88
C ASP A 1 -12.24 -19.98 10.60
N MET A 2 -13.07 -19.89 9.56
CA MET A 2 -12.72 -19.15 8.34
C MET A 2 -13.26 -17.72 8.46
N ALA A 3 -12.45 -16.74 8.10
CA ALA A 3 -12.85 -15.34 8.04
C ALA A 3 -12.72 -14.82 6.62
N MET A 4 -13.68 -14.01 6.19
CA MET A 4 -13.55 -13.23 4.95
C MET A 4 -12.68 -12.02 5.25
N TYR A 5 -11.61 -11.84 4.48
CA TYR A 5 -10.66 -10.75 4.66
C TYR A 5 -10.36 -10.08 3.32
N ILE A 6 -10.16 -8.76 3.37
CA ILE A 6 -9.68 -7.97 2.24
C ILE A 6 -8.36 -7.32 2.65
N SER A 7 -7.38 -7.35 1.75
CA SER A 7 -6.12 -6.64 1.90
C SER A 7 -5.99 -5.59 0.81
N THR A 8 -5.42 -4.44 1.15
CA THR A 8 -4.91 -3.47 0.18
C THR A 8 -3.41 -3.40 0.38
N ALA A 9 -2.65 -3.73 -0.66
CA ALA A 9 -1.20 -3.74 -0.62
C ALA A 9 -0.61 -2.71 -1.60
N PRO A 10 0.52 -2.06 -1.23
CA PRO A 10 1.32 -1.31 -2.20
C PRO A 10 1.91 -2.27 -3.27
N PRO A 11 2.44 -1.74 -4.38
CA PRO A 11 3.08 -2.60 -5.38
C PRO A 11 4.31 -3.37 -4.89
N ASP A 12 4.98 -2.88 -3.85
CA ASP A 12 6.11 -3.59 -3.24
C ASP A 12 5.63 -4.79 -2.39
N PRO A 13 6.16 -6.00 -2.62
CA PRO A 13 5.73 -7.22 -1.92
C PRO A 13 6.24 -7.34 -0.48
N GLY A 14 7.06 -6.41 0.02
CA GLY A 14 7.64 -6.47 1.37
C GLY A 14 6.61 -6.47 2.51
N TYR A 15 5.34 -6.12 2.23
CA TYR A 15 4.24 -6.28 3.19
C TYR A 15 4.01 -7.75 3.59
N LEU A 16 4.46 -8.72 2.78
CA LEU A 16 4.29 -10.15 3.06
C LEU A 16 5.04 -10.57 4.33
N THR A 17 6.23 -10.00 4.60
CA THR A 17 7.04 -10.29 5.78
C THR A 17 6.27 -10.03 7.09
N PRO A 18 5.84 -8.79 7.41
CA PRO A 18 5.07 -8.52 8.63
C PRO A 18 3.74 -9.28 8.69
N SER A 19 3.16 -9.68 7.55
CA SER A 19 1.84 -10.32 7.49
C SER A 19 1.87 -11.83 7.69
N PHE A 20 2.97 -12.52 7.36
CA PHE A 20 2.97 -13.99 7.21
C PHE A 20 4.19 -14.71 7.80
N THR A 21 5.26 -14.03 8.21
CA THR A 21 6.40 -14.75 8.81
C THR A 21 6.07 -15.23 10.22
N CYS A 22 6.74 -16.30 10.65
CA CYS A 22 6.52 -16.93 11.95
C CYS A 22 6.79 -15.98 13.13
N ASP A 23 7.79 -15.10 13.01
CA ASP A 23 8.19 -14.15 14.06
C ASP A 23 7.18 -13.00 14.25
N GLN A 24 6.23 -12.87 13.32
CA GLN A 24 5.20 -11.84 13.30
C GLN A 24 3.86 -12.31 13.85
N ILE A 25 3.80 -13.55 14.38
CA ILE A 25 2.61 -14.06 15.06
C ILE A 25 2.51 -13.41 16.45
N PRO A 26 1.40 -12.73 16.78
CA PRO A 26 1.18 -12.21 18.12
C PRO A 26 1.14 -13.33 19.16
N THR A 27 2.05 -13.27 20.14
CA THR A 27 2.13 -14.23 21.24
C THR A 27 2.39 -13.52 22.56
N ALA A 28 2.07 -14.15 23.68
CA ALA A 28 2.44 -13.60 24.99
C ALA A 28 3.95 -13.33 25.11
N ALA A 29 4.79 -14.16 24.47
CA ALA A 29 6.25 -14.02 24.48
C ALA A 29 6.75 -12.75 23.77
N ASN A 30 6.05 -12.26 22.75
CA ASN A 30 6.37 -11.02 22.06
C ASN A 30 5.45 -9.85 22.46
N ASN A 31 4.79 -9.93 23.63
CA ASN A 31 3.82 -8.93 24.10
C ASN A 31 2.62 -8.71 23.15
N ASN A 32 2.20 -9.77 22.46
CA ASN A 32 1.13 -9.76 21.46
C ASN A 32 1.38 -8.77 20.32
N GLN A 33 2.63 -8.66 19.88
CA GLN A 33 3.05 -7.81 18.77
C GLN A 33 3.14 -8.60 17.46
N GLY A 34 3.05 -7.91 16.32
CA GLY A 34 3.13 -8.49 14.98
C GLY A 34 1.79 -8.44 14.23
N GLN A 35 1.83 -8.63 12.90
CA GLN A 35 0.64 -8.51 12.04
C GLN A 35 0.14 -9.86 11.50
N ASN A 36 0.85 -10.96 11.75
CA ASN A 36 0.42 -12.31 11.36
C ASN A 36 -0.66 -12.84 12.31
N SER A 37 -1.83 -12.22 12.24
CA SER A 37 -3.04 -12.60 12.97
C SER A 37 -3.64 -13.92 12.50
N GLN A 38 -3.22 -14.43 11.33
CA GLN A 38 -3.64 -15.73 10.83
C GLN A 38 -2.98 -16.88 11.60
N GLY A 39 -1.83 -16.62 12.23
CA GLY A 39 -1.09 -17.63 13.00
C GLY A 39 -0.44 -18.72 12.15
N TRP A 40 -0.40 -18.56 10.83
CA TRP A 40 0.30 -19.48 9.94
C TRP A 40 1.82 -19.32 10.11
N CYS A 41 2.54 -20.43 10.18
CA CYS A 41 3.99 -20.45 10.26
C CYS A 41 4.58 -21.53 9.37
N ASN A 42 5.45 -21.10 8.47
CA ASN A 42 6.32 -21.95 7.68
C ASN A 42 7.73 -21.34 7.70
N ALA A 43 8.71 -22.08 8.24
CA ALA A 43 10.06 -21.56 8.46
C ALA A 43 10.78 -21.25 7.13
N GLU A 44 10.65 -22.13 6.14
CA GLU A 44 11.25 -21.93 4.81
C GLU A 44 10.64 -20.71 4.11
N ALA A 45 9.31 -20.56 4.16
CA ALA A 45 8.65 -19.38 3.63
C ALA A 45 9.09 -18.10 4.36
N SER A 46 9.29 -18.18 5.68
CA SER A 46 9.74 -17.04 6.48
C SER A 46 11.16 -16.61 6.09
N ASP A 47 12.08 -17.56 5.93
CA ASP A 47 13.45 -17.29 5.50
C ASP A 47 13.47 -16.68 4.08
N LEU A 48 12.64 -17.19 3.16
CA LEU A 48 12.52 -16.64 1.81
C LEU A 48 12.03 -15.19 1.81
N LEU A 49 11.02 -14.86 2.62
CA LEU A 49 10.47 -13.51 2.74
C LEU A 49 11.48 -12.54 3.36
N HIS A 50 12.13 -12.92 4.46
CA HIS A 50 13.20 -12.11 5.07
C HIS A 50 14.35 -11.86 4.09
N ASN A 51 14.80 -12.90 3.37
CA ASN A 51 15.85 -12.74 2.37
C ASN A 51 15.41 -11.83 1.20
N ALA A 52 14.13 -11.86 0.82
CA ALA A 52 13.60 -11.01 -0.24
C ALA A 52 13.63 -9.51 0.13
N ASP A 53 13.53 -9.16 1.41
CA ASP A 53 13.59 -7.76 1.85
C ASP A 53 15.01 -7.17 1.82
N PHE A 54 16.04 -8.02 1.78
CA PHE A 54 17.44 -7.60 1.65
C PHE A 54 18.04 -7.78 0.25
N GLU A 55 17.29 -8.38 -0.68
CA GLU A 55 17.77 -8.66 -2.04
C GLU A 55 17.59 -7.45 -2.97
N ALA A 56 18.71 -6.92 -3.47
CA ALA A 56 18.74 -5.75 -4.34
C ALA A 56 18.48 -6.09 -5.82
N ASP A 57 18.74 -7.33 -6.24
CA ASP A 57 18.42 -7.79 -7.59
C ASP A 57 16.92 -8.10 -7.70
N ALA A 58 16.19 -7.28 -8.46
CA ALA A 58 14.75 -7.40 -8.61
C ALA A 58 14.29 -8.77 -9.14
N THR A 59 15.09 -9.44 -9.99
CA THR A 59 14.75 -10.76 -10.53
C THR A 59 14.90 -11.80 -9.43
N LYS A 60 15.99 -11.78 -8.67
CA LYS A 60 16.20 -12.69 -7.54
C LYS A 60 15.16 -12.47 -6.44
N ARG A 61 14.87 -11.21 -6.10
CA ARG A 61 13.83 -10.83 -5.14
C ARG A 61 12.48 -11.41 -5.56
N ALA A 62 12.11 -11.29 -6.84
CA ALA A 62 10.87 -11.86 -7.35
C ALA A 62 10.82 -13.39 -7.23
N GLU A 63 11.93 -14.09 -7.47
CA GLU A 63 11.98 -15.56 -7.32
C GLU A 63 11.88 -16.01 -5.86
N LEU A 64 12.48 -15.28 -4.91
CA LEU A 64 12.32 -15.54 -3.48
C LEU A 64 10.85 -15.40 -3.06
N VAL A 65 10.20 -14.29 -3.42
CA VAL A 65 8.78 -14.03 -3.12
C VAL A 65 7.88 -15.11 -3.74
N LYS A 66 8.06 -15.44 -5.03
CA LYS A 66 7.29 -16.49 -5.69
C LYS A 66 7.47 -17.86 -5.03
N SER A 67 8.66 -18.15 -4.51
CA SER A 67 8.93 -19.41 -3.81
C SER A 67 8.18 -19.47 -2.48
N ALA A 68 8.17 -18.38 -1.71
CA ALA A 68 7.34 -18.28 -0.50
C ALA A 68 5.85 -18.43 -0.82
N LEU A 69 5.35 -17.78 -1.89
CA LEU A 69 3.95 -17.90 -2.31
C LEU A 69 3.55 -19.32 -2.71
N LYS A 70 4.47 -20.13 -3.29
CA LYS A 70 4.21 -21.55 -3.58
C LYS A 70 4.00 -22.36 -2.31
N LEU A 71 4.79 -22.09 -1.26
CA LEU A 71 4.63 -22.73 0.04
C LEU A 71 3.30 -22.32 0.70
N MET A 72 2.96 -21.02 0.66
CA MET A 72 1.66 -20.52 1.12
C MET A 72 0.48 -21.19 0.40
N ALA A 73 0.60 -21.38 -0.92
CA ALA A 73 -0.43 -22.06 -1.71
C ALA A 73 -0.52 -23.55 -1.36
N ALA A 74 0.60 -24.24 -1.16
CA ALA A 74 0.64 -25.64 -0.75
C ALA A 74 -0.01 -25.85 0.63
N ASP A 75 0.22 -24.92 1.56
CA ASP A 75 -0.35 -24.95 2.91
C ASP A 75 -1.81 -24.44 2.96
N SER A 76 -2.37 -23.99 1.83
CA SER A 76 -3.74 -23.47 1.74
C SER A 76 -4.05 -22.34 2.73
N VAL A 77 -3.08 -21.45 2.95
CA VAL A 77 -3.17 -20.34 3.93
C VAL A 77 -4.36 -19.42 3.64
N MET A 78 -4.66 -19.22 2.36
CA MET A 78 -5.76 -18.38 1.89
C MET A 78 -6.44 -19.03 0.68
N LEU A 79 -7.73 -18.73 0.50
CA LEU A 79 -8.46 -18.99 -0.73
C LEU A 79 -8.69 -17.65 -1.47
N PRO A 80 -7.85 -17.27 -2.45
CA PRO A 80 -8.04 -16.05 -3.20
C PRO A 80 -9.34 -16.12 -4.01
N LEU A 81 -10.24 -15.15 -3.80
CA LEU A 81 -11.53 -15.12 -4.50
C LEU A 81 -11.46 -14.27 -5.77
N PHE A 82 -11.09 -13.00 -5.63
CA PHE A 82 -10.96 -12.05 -6.74
C PHE A 82 -10.23 -10.79 -6.27
N GLN A 83 -9.74 -10.00 -7.24
CA GLN A 83 -9.25 -8.65 -7.00
C GLN A 83 -10.39 -7.66 -7.22
N PHE A 84 -10.64 -6.78 -6.23
CA PHE A 84 -11.70 -5.79 -6.34
C PHE A 84 -11.36 -4.73 -7.41
N PRO A 85 -12.28 -4.42 -8.34
CA PRO A 85 -12.10 -3.28 -9.23
C PRO A 85 -12.19 -1.98 -8.43
N LYS A 86 -11.29 -1.03 -8.71
CA LYS A 86 -11.43 0.35 -8.24
C LYS A 86 -12.34 1.13 -9.17
N ALA A 87 -13.31 1.84 -8.63
CA ALA A 87 -14.23 2.70 -9.36
C ALA A 87 -14.25 4.11 -8.73
N GLY A 88 -14.43 5.12 -9.57
CA GLY A 88 -14.56 6.51 -9.14
C GLY A 88 -15.73 7.18 -9.84
N PHE A 89 -16.45 8.03 -9.10
CA PHE A 89 -17.57 8.81 -9.59
C PHE A 89 -17.39 10.25 -9.16
N TRP A 90 -17.62 11.20 -10.06
CA TRP A 90 -17.54 12.62 -9.76
C TRP A 90 -18.52 13.42 -10.60
N ARG A 91 -18.81 14.64 -10.14
CA ARG A 91 -19.66 15.61 -10.84
C ARG A 91 -18.83 16.38 -11.86
N THR A 92 -18.99 16.08 -13.13
CA THR A 92 -18.27 16.75 -14.23
C THR A 92 -18.69 18.21 -14.42
N ASP A 93 -19.79 18.63 -13.81
CA ASP A 93 -20.25 20.02 -13.76
C ASP A 93 -19.69 20.80 -12.55
N GLN A 94 -19.01 20.13 -11.61
CA GLN A 94 -18.44 20.76 -10.42
C GLN A 94 -16.91 20.61 -10.33
N VAL A 95 -16.36 19.48 -10.78
CA VAL A 95 -14.93 19.18 -10.64
C VAL A 95 -14.34 18.83 -12.01
N GLY A 96 -13.27 19.54 -12.38
CA GLY A 96 -12.49 19.33 -13.60
C GLY A 96 -11.05 18.93 -13.31
N GLY A 97 -10.24 18.89 -14.37
CA GLY A 97 -8.85 18.41 -14.30
C GLY A 97 -8.75 16.88 -14.47
N PRO A 98 -7.57 16.30 -14.16
CA PRO A 98 -7.29 14.88 -14.38
C PRO A 98 -7.89 13.97 -13.28
N VAL A 99 -9.16 14.17 -12.90
CA VAL A 99 -9.82 13.49 -11.76
C VAL A 99 -9.73 11.96 -11.86
N GLY A 100 -9.96 11.41 -13.06
CA GLY A 100 -9.91 9.96 -13.30
C GLY A 100 -8.50 9.39 -13.50
N ALA A 101 -7.46 10.24 -13.54
CA ALA A 101 -6.13 9.82 -13.98
C ALA A 101 -5.39 8.94 -12.98
N GLU A 102 -5.83 8.82 -11.73
CA GLU A 102 -5.16 8.04 -10.67
C GLU A 102 -6.05 6.95 -10.05
N LEU A 103 -7.21 6.66 -10.65
CA LEU A 103 -8.19 5.73 -10.05
C LEU A 103 -7.66 4.32 -9.79
N ARG A 104 -6.65 3.85 -10.54
CA ARG A 104 -6.05 2.52 -10.32
C ARG A 104 -4.85 2.58 -9.38
N ASN A 105 -4.22 3.73 -9.26
CA ASN A 105 -3.05 3.95 -8.42
C ASN A 105 -3.33 3.56 -6.97
N TYR A 106 -2.33 3.02 -6.27
CA TYR A 106 -2.39 2.80 -4.82
C TYR A 106 -2.69 4.11 -4.08
N THR A 107 -2.15 5.23 -4.56
CA THR A 107 -2.40 6.58 -4.04
C THR A 107 -3.45 7.32 -4.89
N SER A 108 -4.69 6.85 -4.93
CA SER A 108 -5.70 7.31 -5.92
C SER A 108 -6.05 8.81 -5.93
N PHE A 109 -5.69 9.56 -4.89
CA PHE A 109 -5.94 11.01 -4.79
C PHE A 109 -4.67 11.85 -4.93
N ILE A 110 -3.52 11.25 -5.31
CA ILE A 110 -2.21 11.93 -5.35
C ILE A 110 -2.18 13.17 -6.25
N ASN A 111 -3.11 13.28 -7.21
CA ASN A 111 -3.20 14.39 -8.14
C ASN A 111 -4.31 15.41 -7.82
N ASN A 112 -4.88 15.40 -6.60
CA ASN A 112 -6.00 16.28 -6.24
C ASN A 112 -5.68 17.78 -6.33
N HIS A 113 -4.40 18.15 -6.20
CA HIS A 113 -3.90 19.51 -6.39
C HIS A 113 -4.01 20.00 -7.85
N LEU A 114 -4.27 19.11 -8.81
CA LEU A 114 -4.51 19.43 -10.21
C LEU A 114 -6.01 19.56 -10.54
N TRP A 115 -6.89 19.27 -9.58
CA TRP A 115 -8.33 19.32 -9.81
C TRP A 115 -8.82 20.77 -9.76
N THR A 116 -9.84 21.08 -10.55
CA THR A 116 -10.36 22.45 -10.69
C THR A 116 -11.81 22.54 -10.23
N ASP A 117 -12.14 23.60 -9.51
CA ASP A 117 -13.51 24.00 -9.23
C ASP A 117 -14.14 24.62 -10.49
N LEU A 118 -15.14 23.93 -11.05
CA LEU A 118 -15.86 24.37 -12.26
C LEU A 118 -17.09 25.23 -11.96
N ASN A 119 -17.59 25.21 -10.72
CA ASN A 119 -18.78 25.96 -10.35
C ASN A 119 -18.46 27.32 -9.71
N GLY A 120 -17.19 27.55 -9.33
CA GLY A 120 -16.67 28.82 -8.83
C GLY A 120 -17.03 29.12 -7.38
N ASP A 121 -17.45 28.13 -6.59
CA ASP A 121 -17.78 28.29 -5.18
C ASP A 121 -16.55 28.21 -4.24
N GLY A 122 -15.36 28.01 -4.80
CA GLY A 122 -14.08 28.03 -4.12
C GLY A 122 -13.72 26.72 -3.41
N LYS A 123 -14.42 25.62 -3.69
CA LYS A 123 -14.18 24.33 -3.04
C LYS A 123 -14.33 23.15 -4.00
N VAL A 124 -13.64 22.06 -3.65
CA VAL A 124 -13.90 20.72 -4.19
C VAL A 124 -14.38 19.86 -3.03
N VAL A 125 -15.52 19.20 -3.20
CA VAL A 125 -16.13 18.36 -2.15
C VAL A 125 -15.79 16.89 -2.41
N LEU A 126 -15.18 16.25 -1.42
CA LEU A 126 -14.83 14.83 -1.44
C LEU A 126 -15.80 14.06 -0.53
N GLY A 127 -16.44 13.03 -1.08
CA GLY A 127 -17.22 12.07 -0.29
C GLY A 127 -16.30 11.04 0.34
N ALA A 128 -16.28 10.97 1.68
CA ALA A 128 -15.46 10.03 2.44
C ALA A 128 -16.34 9.16 3.34
N GLU A 129 -16.02 7.86 3.43
CA GLU A 129 -16.68 6.96 4.38
C GLU A 129 -16.43 7.39 5.83
N GLN A 130 -15.21 7.83 6.13
CA GLN A 130 -14.81 8.33 7.44
C GLN A 130 -13.86 9.51 7.24
N TRP A 131 -14.31 10.72 7.58
CA TRP A 131 -13.40 11.87 7.60
C TRP A 131 -12.50 11.80 8.84
N PRO A 132 -11.19 12.09 8.74
CA PRO A 132 -10.32 12.07 9.90
C PRO A 132 -10.77 13.10 10.94
N ALA A 133 -10.74 12.69 12.22
CA ALA A 133 -11.07 13.55 13.35
C ALA A 133 -10.09 14.73 13.52
N CYS A 134 -8.89 14.65 12.92
CA CYS A 134 -7.90 15.72 12.93
C CYS A 134 -7.05 15.74 11.66
N LEU A 135 -6.45 16.91 11.37
CA LEU A 135 -5.59 17.14 10.20
C LEU A 135 -4.12 17.30 10.61
N ASN A 136 -3.60 16.36 11.40
CA ASN A 136 -2.18 16.32 11.73
C ASN A 136 -1.56 15.02 11.19
N PRO A 137 -0.60 15.11 10.25
CA PRO A 137 0.00 13.95 9.61
C PRO A 137 0.99 13.18 10.52
N VAL A 138 1.30 13.69 11.71
CA VAL A 138 2.27 13.11 12.66
C VAL A 138 1.59 12.42 13.85
N THR A 139 0.34 12.77 14.17
CA THR A 139 -0.37 12.22 15.33
C THR A 139 -1.25 11.02 14.95
N GLU A 140 -2.12 10.58 15.85
CA GLU A 140 -3.00 9.41 15.67
C GLU A 140 -3.80 9.42 14.35
N CYS A 141 -4.10 10.60 13.80
CA CYS A 141 -4.84 10.73 12.54
C CYS A 141 -4.06 10.24 11.32
N ALA A 142 -2.75 9.97 11.45
CA ALA A 142 -1.95 9.37 10.39
C ALA A 142 -2.44 7.96 9.98
N ASN A 143 -3.20 7.29 10.85
CA ASN A 143 -3.80 5.98 10.55
C ASN A 143 -5.19 6.07 9.88
N SER A 144 -5.75 7.27 9.68
CA SER A 144 -7.00 7.44 8.95
C SER A 144 -6.76 7.41 7.44
N SER A 145 -7.40 6.49 6.73
CA SER A 145 -7.22 6.31 5.27
C SER A 145 -7.50 7.59 4.48
N TRP A 146 -8.56 8.32 4.82
CA TRP A 146 -8.90 9.56 4.15
C TRP A 146 -7.90 10.69 4.48
N MET A 147 -7.33 10.74 5.68
CA MET A 147 -6.19 11.64 5.98
C MET A 147 -4.97 11.30 5.10
N VAL A 148 -4.69 10.01 4.93
CA VAL A 148 -3.57 9.54 4.10
C VAL A 148 -3.75 10.00 2.66
N TRP A 149 -4.91 9.71 2.06
CA TRP A 149 -5.17 9.96 0.65
C TRP A 149 -5.31 11.44 0.29
N THR A 150 -6.02 12.24 1.10
CA THR A 150 -6.32 13.63 0.72
C THR A 150 -5.30 14.63 1.22
N THR A 151 -4.51 14.28 2.24
CA THR A 151 -3.62 15.23 2.93
C THR A 151 -2.17 14.74 2.95
N ILE A 152 -1.87 13.63 3.62
CA ILE A 152 -0.48 13.17 3.85
C ILE A 152 0.26 12.98 2.53
N ASN A 153 -0.36 12.26 1.58
CA ASN A 153 0.24 11.99 0.27
C ASN A 153 0.55 13.28 -0.51
N GLN A 154 -0.13 14.40 -0.22
CA GLN A 154 0.10 15.68 -0.88
C GLN A 154 1.23 16.49 -0.25
N VAL A 155 1.34 16.45 1.09
CA VAL A 155 2.24 17.33 1.84
C VAL A 155 3.53 16.64 2.30
N MET A 156 3.58 15.32 2.29
CA MET A 156 4.77 14.51 2.61
C MET A 156 5.12 13.60 1.43
N PRO A 157 5.69 14.16 0.34
CA PRO A 157 6.11 13.34 -0.79
C PRO A 157 7.19 12.34 -0.38
N GLY A 158 7.09 11.10 -0.88
CA GLY A 158 8.10 10.07 -0.72
C GLY A 158 9.21 10.19 -1.77
N ALA A 159 10.31 9.46 -1.57
CA ALA A 159 11.38 9.32 -2.57
C ALA A 159 10.87 8.69 -3.89
N PHE A 160 9.84 7.85 -3.79
CA PHE A 160 9.14 7.23 -4.91
C PHE A 160 7.64 7.51 -4.83
N ALA A 161 6.99 7.64 -5.98
CA ALA A 161 5.53 7.67 -6.14
C ALA A 161 5.08 6.40 -6.86
N THR A 162 3.88 5.91 -6.57
CA THR A 162 3.26 4.81 -7.30
C THR A 162 2.51 5.31 -8.52
N THR A 163 2.29 4.45 -9.51
CA THR A 163 1.54 4.77 -10.75
C THR A 163 0.32 3.87 -10.92
N ASN A 164 -0.55 4.21 -11.89
CA ASN A 164 -1.76 3.46 -12.24
C ASN A 164 -1.55 2.02 -12.73
N ASP A 165 -0.36 1.70 -13.19
CA ASP A 165 0.10 0.36 -13.60
C ASP A 165 0.87 -0.35 -12.49
N GLY A 166 0.96 0.24 -11.29
CA GLY A 166 1.60 -0.37 -10.13
C GLY A 166 3.13 -0.32 -10.18
N ALA A 167 3.71 0.62 -10.92
CA ALA A 167 5.15 0.87 -10.88
C ALA A 167 5.49 1.90 -9.78
N TYR A 168 6.78 1.98 -9.45
CA TYR A 168 7.36 3.08 -8.69
C TYR A 168 8.14 3.99 -9.64
N VAL A 169 7.98 5.30 -9.47
CA VAL A 169 8.75 6.32 -10.19
C VAL A 169 9.41 7.26 -9.20
N ILE A 170 10.63 7.70 -9.49
CA ILE A 170 11.33 8.68 -8.65
C ILE A 170 10.56 10.00 -8.60
N THR A 171 10.53 10.62 -7.43
CA THR A 171 9.97 11.97 -7.28
C THR A 171 11.06 13.03 -7.46
N ASN A 172 10.66 14.30 -7.43
CA ASN A 172 11.58 15.43 -7.41
C ASN A 172 12.46 15.51 -6.14
N LEU A 173 12.27 14.60 -5.17
CA LEU A 173 13.15 14.49 -4.00
C LEU A 173 14.46 13.76 -4.31
N LEU A 174 14.52 13.00 -5.40
CA LEU A 174 15.71 12.28 -5.84
C LEU A 174 16.24 12.87 -7.15
N THR A 175 17.57 12.88 -7.30
CA THR A 175 18.23 13.25 -8.56
C THR A 175 18.33 12.08 -9.56
N GLY A 176 18.01 10.87 -9.13
CA GLY A 176 18.06 9.63 -9.89
C GLY A 176 17.79 8.42 -9.01
N GLU A 177 17.74 7.22 -9.61
CA GLU A 177 17.59 5.99 -8.83
C GLU A 177 18.83 5.73 -7.95
N PRO A 178 18.62 5.34 -6.67
CA PRO A 178 19.73 5.01 -5.79
C PRO A 178 20.45 3.74 -6.25
N THR A 179 21.77 3.80 -6.31
CA THR A 179 22.62 2.64 -6.64
C THR A 179 23.13 1.97 -5.37
N VAL A 180 22.82 0.70 -5.17
CA VAL A 180 23.38 -0.10 -4.06
C VAL A 180 24.68 -0.75 -4.51
N THR A 181 25.78 -0.48 -3.80
CA THR A 181 27.06 -1.19 -3.99
C THR A 181 27.28 -2.12 -2.81
N ILE A 182 27.24 -3.43 -3.07
CA ILE A 182 27.58 -4.44 -2.07
C ILE A 182 29.12 -4.53 -2.03
N LYS A 183 29.72 -4.28 -0.86
CA LYS A 183 31.16 -4.45 -0.62
C LYS A 183 31.47 -5.86 -0.16
#